data_AF-A0A6J3JRT7-F1
#
_entry.id   AF-A0A6J3JRT7-F1
#
_cell.length_a   1.000
_cell.length_b   1.000
_cell.length_c   1.000
_cell.angle_alpha   90.00
_cell.angle_beta   90.00
_cell.angle_gamma   90.00
#
_symmetry.space_group_name_H-M   'P 1'
#
loop_
_entity.id
_entity.type
_entity.pdbx_description
1 polymer ?
#
loop_
_entity_poly.entity_id
_entity_poly.type
_entity_poly.pdbx_seq_one_letter_code
_entity_poly.pdbx_strand_id
1 'polypeptide(L)'
;MAPRGRSSITILVRWAVALLLALGVERALALPEICTQCPGSVQNLSKVALYCKTTRELMLHARCCLNQNGTILGLDLQNCSLEDPGPDFHQAHTTIIMILPQDVNCPGGINAWNTITSYIDNQICQGQKNLCNNTGNPEMCPENGSCVPDGPGFLQCVCADGFHGYKCMRQGSFSLLMFFGILGSTTLSISILLWGTQRRKAKTS
;
A
#
# COMPACT_ATOMS: atom_id res chain seq x y z
N MET A 1 -3.33 51.47 36.43
CA MET A 1 -2.98 51.08 35.04
C MET A 1 -2.34 49.70 35.04
N ALA A 2 -2.95 48.70 34.40
CA ALA A 2 -2.29 47.49 33.91
C ALA A 2 -3.14 46.90 32.78
N PRO A 3 -2.61 46.75 31.55
CA PRO A 3 -3.42 46.32 30.42
C PRO A 3 -3.47 44.79 30.37
N ARG A 4 -4.58 44.18 30.81
CA ARG A 4 -4.86 42.76 30.56
C ARG A 4 -5.96 42.65 29.51
N GLY A 5 -5.58 42.37 28.28
CA GLY A 5 -6.55 42.13 27.22
C GLY A 5 -5.99 41.86 25.82
N ARG A 6 -4.68 42.04 25.60
CA ARG A 6 -4.09 41.91 24.25
C ARG A 6 -3.35 40.59 23.99
N SER A 7 -3.05 39.80 25.03
CA SER A 7 -2.29 38.53 24.92
C SER A 7 -3.14 37.31 24.53
N SER A 8 -4.42 37.27 24.96
CA SER A 8 -5.29 36.11 24.70
C SER A 8 -5.78 36.04 23.25
N ILE A 9 -6.03 37.21 22.64
CA ILE A 9 -6.51 37.31 21.25
C ILE A 9 -5.40 36.93 20.26
N THR A 10 -4.15 37.34 20.50
CA THR A 10 -3.02 36.99 19.63
C THR A 10 -2.70 35.50 19.66
N ILE A 11 -2.90 34.84 20.81
CA ILE A 11 -2.76 33.39 20.94
C ILE A 11 -3.87 32.70 20.14
N LEU A 12 -5.13 33.08 20.32
CA LEU A 12 -6.28 32.53 19.57
C LEU A 12 -6.14 32.71 18.06
N VAL A 13 -5.69 33.87 17.60
CA VAL A 13 -5.42 34.14 16.17
C VAL A 13 -4.29 33.28 15.65
N ARG A 14 -3.21 33.08 16.43
CA ARG A 14 -2.11 32.16 16.04
C ARG A 14 -2.58 30.72 15.91
N TRP A 15 -3.41 30.24 16.84
CA TRP A 15 -3.99 28.90 16.76
C TRP A 15 -4.95 28.76 15.59
N ALA A 16 -5.79 29.77 15.33
CA ALA A 16 -6.70 29.76 14.19
C ALA A 16 -5.95 29.76 12.85
N VAL A 17 -4.88 30.55 12.73
CA VAL A 17 -4.02 30.56 11.54
C VAL A 17 -3.28 29.23 11.37
N ALA A 18 -2.77 28.63 12.44
CA ALA A 18 -2.15 27.30 12.37
C ALA A 18 -3.15 26.21 11.95
N LEU A 19 -4.38 26.28 12.44
CA LEU A 19 -5.45 25.35 12.05
C LEU A 19 -5.85 25.53 10.58
N LEU A 20 -5.96 26.78 10.11
CA LEU A 20 -6.25 27.10 8.71
C LEU A 20 -5.12 26.70 7.76
N LEU A 21 -3.86 26.84 8.18
CA LEU A 21 -2.69 26.36 7.43
C LEU A 21 -2.64 24.82 7.37
N ALA A 22 -3.03 24.13 8.43
CA ALA A 22 -3.12 22.66 8.44
C ALA A 22 -4.29 22.14 7.58
N LEU A 23 -5.40 22.88 7.53
CA LEU A 23 -6.56 22.56 6.68
C LEU A 23 -6.35 22.95 5.20
N GLY A 24 -5.43 23.88 4.92
CA GLY A 24 -5.12 24.38 3.58
C GLY A 24 -3.98 23.67 2.86
N VAL A 25 -3.46 22.56 3.39
CA VAL A 25 -2.52 21.72 2.65
C VAL A 25 -3.31 21.00 1.56
N GLU A 26 -3.20 21.47 0.32
CA GLU A 26 -3.62 20.69 -0.83
C GLU A 26 -2.94 19.33 -0.74
N ARG A 27 -3.74 18.26 -0.70
CA ARG A 27 -3.23 16.90 -0.82
C ARG A 27 -2.61 16.77 -2.21
N ALA A 28 -1.31 17.01 -2.31
CA ALA A 28 -0.54 16.50 -3.43
C ALA A 28 -0.74 14.98 -3.46
N LEU A 29 -1.19 14.44 -4.59
CA LEU A 29 -1.18 13.00 -4.81
C LEU A 29 0.24 12.52 -4.57
N ALA A 30 0.44 11.72 -3.52
CA ALA A 30 1.73 11.14 -3.22
C ALA A 30 2.11 10.21 -4.38
N LEU A 31 3.28 10.43 -4.97
CA LEU A 31 3.77 9.62 -6.06
C LEU A 31 4.02 8.18 -5.57
N PRO A 32 3.59 7.14 -6.31
CA PRO A 32 3.91 5.76 -5.96
C PRO A 32 5.42 5.54 -5.85
N GLU A 33 5.86 4.82 -4.82
CA GLU A 33 7.28 4.65 -4.48
C GLU A 33 8.06 3.94 -5.61
N ILE A 34 7.39 2.97 -6.27
CA ILE A 34 7.91 2.25 -7.43
C ILE A 34 8.31 3.17 -8.60
N CYS A 35 7.71 4.36 -8.71
CA CYS A 35 8.04 5.34 -9.74
C CYS A 35 9.41 6.00 -9.52
N THR A 36 9.89 6.01 -8.28
CA THR A 36 11.15 6.62 -7.85
C THR A 36 12.22 5.61 -7.43
N GLN A 37 11.86 4.33 -7.33
CA GLN A 37 12.77 3.25 -6.92
C GLN A 37 14.01 3.14 -7.83
N CYS A 38 13.86 3.46 -9.11
CA CYS A 38 14.97 3.55 -10.06
C CYS A 38 15.24 5.01 -10.43
N PRO A 39 16.48 5.51 -10.26
CA PRO A 39 16.81 6.89 -10.59
C PRO A 39 16.67 7.17 -12.10
N GLY A 40 16.43 8.43 -12.44
CA GLY A 40 16.30 8.90 -13.82
C GLY A 40 14.86 8.96 -14.33
N SER A 41 14.71 9.28 -15.61
CA SER A 41 13.42 9.41 -16.29
C SER A 41 13.20 8.31 -17.32
N VAL A 42 11.95 8.12 -17.74
CA VAL A 42 11.59 7.28 -18.91
C VAL A 42 12.41 7.70 -20.13
N GLN A 43 12.90 6.73 -20.92
CA GLN A 43 13.63 7.04 -22.15
C GLN A 43 12.66 7.57 -23.23
N ASN A 44 13.02 8.65 -23.92
CA ASN A 44 12.15 9.38 -24.87
C ASN A 44 11.48 8.52 -25.96
N LEU A 45 12.08 7.37 -26.31
CA LEU A 45 11.59 6.46 -27.35
C LEU A 45 11.15 5.10 -26.81
N SER A 46 11.05 4.94 -25.49
CA SER A 46 10.51 3.70 -24.92
C SER A 46 9.02 3.57 -25.23
N LYS A 47 8.51 2.33 -25.27
CA LYS A 47 7.08 2.09 -25.49
C LYS A 47 6.21 2.81 -24.45
N VAL A 48 6.70 2.96 -23.22
CA VAL A 48 6.03 3.70 -22.13
C VAL A 48 5.98 5.19 -22.42
N ALA A 49 7.10 5.80 -22.85
CA ALA A 49 7.13 7.22 -23.23
C ALA A 49 6.18 7.52 -24.39
N LEU A 50 6.22 6.67 -25.43
CA LEU A 50 5.34 6.81 -26.60
C LEU A 50 3.87 6.68 -26.23
N TYR A 51 3.52 5.70 -25.39
CA TYR A 51 2.16 5.53 -24.87
C TYR A 51 1.72 6.77 -24.10
N CYS A 52 2.53 7.24 -23.15
CA CYS A 52 2.20 8.39 -22.32
C CYS A 52 2.02 9.68 -23.11
N LYS A 53 2.86 9.89 -24.13
CA LYS A 53 2.79 11.07 -25.00
C LYS A 53 1.58 11.05 -25.93
N THR A 54 1.16 9.87 -26.38
CA THR A 54 0.08 9.71 -27.35
C THR A 54 -1.30 9.79 -26.68
N THR A 55 -1.42 9.32 -25.44
CA THR A 55 -2.67 9.36 -24.70
C THR A 55 -2.82 10.70 -23.98
N ARG A 56 -3.92 11.42 -24.25
CA ARG A 56 -4.21 12.68 -23.58
C ARG A 56 -4.43 12.44 -22.08
N GLU A 57 -4.12 13.47 -21.28
CA GLU A 57 -4.31 13.47 -19.81
C GLU A 57 -3.40 12.52 -19.02
N LEU A 58 -2.46 11.85 -19.69
CA LEU A 58 -1.40 11.13 -19.00
C LEU A 58 -0.18 12.03 -18.80
N MET A 59 0.45 11.86 -17.64
CA MET A 59 1.65 12.60 -17.28
C MET A 59 2.79 11.63 -16.99
N LEU A 60 3.97 11.92 -17.53
CA LEU A 60 5.19 11.25 -17.14
C LEU A 60 5.68 11.84 -15.82
N HIS A 61 5.88 10.97 -14.84
CA HIS A 61 6.46 11.34 -13.56
C HIS A 61 7.53 10.29 -13.19
N ALA A 62 8.79 10.74 -13.10
CA ALA A 62 9.95 9.88 -12.94
C ALA A 62 9.97 8.72 -13.97
N ARG A 63 9.81 7.47 -13.54
CA ARG A 63 9.76 6.27 -14.40
C ARG A 63 8.34 5.81 -14.75
N CYS A 64 7.32 6.53 -14.30
CA CYS A 64 5.91 6.17 -14.47
C CYS A 64 5.19 7.06 -15.48
N CYS A 65 4.23 6.47 -16.16
CA CYS A 65 3.15 7.15 -16.86
C CYS A 65 1.86 7.02 -16.04
N LEU A 66 1.36 8.15 -15.56
CA LEU A 66 0.25 8.23 -14.62
C LEU A 66 -0.95 8.94 -15.24
N ASN A 67 -2.16 8.59 -14.80
CA ASN A 67 -3.34 9.42 -15.03
C ASN A 67 -3.45 10.56 -13.99
N GLN A 68 -4.49 11.38 -14.10
CA GLN A 68 -4.78 12.48 -13.17
C GLN A 68 -5.03 12.02 -11.71
N ASN A 69 -5.40 10.74 -11.52
CA ASN A 69 -5.67 10.14 -10.22
C ASN A 69 -4.41 9.50 -9.59
N GLY A 70 -3.26 9.56 -10.26
CA GLY A 70 -2.02 8.91 -9.81
C GLY A 70 -1.95 7.40 -10.09
N THR A 71 -2.88 6.86 -10.88
CA THR A 71 -2.88 5.45 -11.29
C THR A 71 -1.78 5.19 -12.31
N ILE A 72 -0.98 4.14 -12.09
CA ILE A 72 0.10 3.73 -12.99
C ILE A 72 -0.47 2.98 -14.19
N LEU A 73 -0.26 3.53 -15.40
CA LEU A 73 -0.61 2.88 -16.67
C LEU A 73 0.62 2.42 -17.44
N GLY A 74 1.78 3.04 -17.20
CA GLY A 74 3.05 2.62 -17.78
C GLY A 74 4.19 2.75 -16.78
N LEU A 75 5.13 1.81 -16.81
CA LEU A 75 6.28 1.78 -15.92
C LEU A 75 7.53 1.35 -16.69
N ASP A 76 8.58 2.17 -16.64
CA ASP A 76 9.85 1.94 -17.35
C ASP A 76 11.02 1.82 -16.35
N LEU A 77 11.34 0.58 -15.99
CA LEU A 77 12.45 0.23 -15.10
C LEU A 77 13.66 -0.31 -15.86
N GLN A 78 13.75 -0.05 -17.17
CA GLN A 78 14.88 -0.50 -17.96
C GLN A 78 16.19 0.18 -17.51
N ASN A 79 17.30 -0.56 -17.64
CA ASN A 79 18.62 -0.12 -17.17
C ASN A 79 18.65 0.23 -15.67
N CYS A 80 17.90 -0.53 -14.87
CA CYS A 80 17.94 -0.48 -13.41
C CYS A 80 18.51 -1.80 -12.90
N SER A 81 19.42 -1.75 -11.92
CA SER A 81 19.97 -2.94 -11.26
C SER A 81 18.95 -3.52 -10.27
N LEU A 82 17.82 -4.01 -10.78
CA LEU A 82 16.80 -4.67 -10.00
C LEU A 82 17.14 -6.16 -9.90
N GLU A 83 17.52 -6.61 -8.71
CA GLU A 83 17.70 -8.04 -8.43
C GLU A 83 16.37 -8.73 -8.11
N ASP A 84 15.42 -7.99 -7.53
CA ASP A 84 14.05 -8.44 -7.25
C ASP A 84 13.08 -7.28 -7.50
N PRO A 85 11.93 -7.52 -8.17
CA PRO A 85 10.85 -6.53 -8.23
C PRO A 85 10.43 -6.02 -6.83
N GLY A 86 10.55 -6.80 -5.77
CA GLY A 86 10.19 -6.35 -4.43
C GLY A 86 8.67 -6.18 -4.24
N PRO A 87 8.24 -5.76 -3.04
CA PRO A 87 6.83 -5.75 -2.65
C PRO A 87 6.01 -4.65 -3.36
N ASP A 88 6.64 -3.63 -3.92
CA ASP A 88 5.92 -2.42 -4.37
C ASP A 88 5.18 -2.57 -5.71
N PHE A 89 5.33 -3.71 -6.38
CA PHE A 89 4.61 -4.00 -7.62
C PHE A 89 3.08 -4.14 -7.44
N HIS A 90 2.60 -4.30 -6.21
CA HIS A 90 1.17 -4.16 -5.88
C HIS A 90 0.64 -2.76 -6.24
N GLN A 91 1.47 -1.72 -6.16
CA GLN A 91 1.09 -0.35 -6.52
C GLN A 91 0.80 -0.22 -8.03
N ALA A 92 1.39 -1.10 -8.85
CA ALA A 92 1.28 -1.11 -10.31
C ALA A 92 0.11 -1.96 -10.84
N HIS A 93 -1.01 -2.02 -10.10
CA HIS A 93 -2.14 -2.93 -10.32
C HIS A 93 -2.96 -2.74 -11.61
N THR A 94 -2.77 -1.65 -12.36
CA THR A 94 -3.44 -1.40 -13.64
C THR A 94 -2.46 -1.11 -14.78
N THR A 95 -1.25 -1.66 -14.70
CA THR A 95 -0.21 -1.31 -15.66
C THR A 95 -0.51 -1.93 -17.02
N ILE A 96 -0.58 -1.10 -18.05
CA ILE A 96 -0.82 -1.53 -19.43
C ILE A 96 0.51 -1.92 -20.08
N ILE A 97 1.58 -1.18 -19.80
CA ILE A 97 2.91 -1.42 -20.37
C ILE A 97 3.97 -1.32 -19.28
N MET A 98 4.69 -2.42 -19.04
CA MET A 98 5.79 -2.47 -18.09
C MET A 98 7.07 -2.90 -18.82
N ILE A 99 8.16 -2.17 -18.62
CA ILE A 99 9.47 -2.51 -19.16
C ILE A 99 10.41 -2.80 -18.00
N LEU A 100 11.02 -3.98 -18.01
CA LEU A 100 11.97 -4.45 -17.00
C LEU A 100 13.32 -4.80 -17.65
N PRO A 101 14.41 -4.88 -16.87
CA PRO A 101 15.67 -5.47 -17.32
C PRO A 101 15.50 -6.93 -17.77
N GLN A 102 16.39 -7.42 -18.64
CA GLN A 102 16.32 -8.79 -19.18
C GLN A 102 16.33 -9.88 -18.09
N ASP A 103 17.14 -9.69 -17.04
CA ASP A 103 17.28 -10.67 -15.96
C ASP A 103 16.07 -10.73 -15.01
N VAL A 104 15.10 -9.81 -15.18
CA VAL A 104 13.93 -9.71 -14.32
C VAL A 104 12.68 -10.20 -15.06
N ASN A 105 12.09 -11.27 -14.55
CA ASN A 105 10.84 -11.80 -15.09
C ASN A 105 9.66 -10.86 -14.80
N CYS A 106 8.68 -10.85 -15.71
CA CYS A 106 7.41 -10.16 -15.48
C CYS A 106 6.77 -10.61 -14.15
N PRO A 107 6.42 -9.66 -13.25
CA PRO A 107 5.77 -9.98 -11.99
C PRO A 107 4.46 -10.76 -12.21
N GLY A 108 4.15 -11.70 -11.31
CA GLY A 108 2.99 -12.59 -11.44
C GLY A 108 3.12 -13.67 -12.53
N GLY A 109 4.25 -13.73 -13.22
CA GLY A 109 4.55 -14.75 -14.24
C GLY A 109 3.72 -14.58 -15.53
N ILE A 110 3.79 -15.60 -16.40
CA ILE A 110 3.20 -15.54 -17.75
C ILE A 110 1.67 -15.39 -17.76
N ASN A 111 1.00 -15.82 -16.70
CA ASN A 111 -0.46 -15.78 -16.59
C ASN A 111 -1.00 -14.40 -16.20
N ALA A 112 -0.15 -13.52 -15.67
CA ALA A 112 -0.54 -12.16 -15.27
C ALA A 112 -0.64 -11.19 -16.45
N TRP A 113 -0.16 -11.55 -17.64
CA TRP A 113 -0.02 -10.65 -18.79
C TRP A 113 -0.64 -11.24 -20.06
N ASN A 114 -1.11 -10.37 -20.96
CA ASN A 114 -1.59 -10.76 -22.28
C ASN A 114 -0.44 -11.08 -23.23
N THR A 115 0.63 -10.31 -23.18
CA THR A 115 1.79 -10.49 -24.05
C THR A 115 3.05 -10.17 -23.28
N ILE A 116 4.02 -11.09 -23.35
CA ILE A 116 5.38 -10.89 -22.85
C ILE A 116 6.30 -10.95 -24.05
N THR A 117 7.11 -9.90 -24.24
CA THR A 117 8.13 -9.85 -25.28
C THR A 117 9.49 -9.69 -24.62
N SER A 118 10.35 -10.69 -24.81
CA SER A 118 11.74 -10.64 -24.33
C SER A 118 12.64 -10.17 -25.48
N TYR A 119 13.49 -9.19 -25.19
CA TYR A 119 14.56 -8.70 -26.05
C TYR A 119 15.91 -8.99 -25.39
N ILE A 120 17.00 -8.58 -26.06
CA ILE A 120 18.36 -8.78 -25.55
C ILE A 120 18.61 -7.91 -24.31
N ASP A 121 18.11 -6.68 -24.27
CA ASP A 121 18.44 -5.73 -23.19
C ASP A 121 17.31 -5.56 -22.17
N ASN A 122 16.08 -5.92 -22.54
CA ASN A 122 14.90 -5.69 -21.73
C ASN A 122 13.78 -6.71 -21.99
N GLN A 123 12.82 -6.72 -21.07
CA GLN A 123 11.59 -7.49 -21.18
C GLN A 123 10.40 -6.56 -21.08
N ILE A 124 9.41 -6.75 -21.95
CA ILE A 124 8.20 -5.94 -22.00
C ILE A 124 6.99 -6.81 -21.64
N CYS A 125 6.28 -6.41 -20.60
CA CYS A 125 5.03 -7.02 -20.15
C CYS A 125 3.87 -6.10 -20.56
N GLN A 126 2.95 -6.60 -21.39
CA GLN A 126 1.86 -5.81 -21.95
C GLN A 126 0.50 -6.40 -21.62
N GLY A 127 -0.43 -5.51 -21.25
CA GLY A 127 -1.81 -5.82 -20.93
C GLY A 127 -1.93 -6.73 -19.71
N GLN A 128 -1.80 -6.15 -18.51
CA GLN A 128 -2.03 -6.89 -17.27
C GLN A 128 -3.45 -7.46 -17.26
N LYS A 129 -3.57 -8.75 -16.97
CA LYS A 129 -4.86 -9.46 -16.88
C LYS A 129 -5.50 -9.19 -15.54
N ASN A 130 -6.79 -8.88 -15.54
CA ASN A 130 -7.58 -8.81 -14.31
C ASN A 130 -7.93 -10.24 -13.87
N LEU A 131 -7.35 -10.70 -12.76
CA LEU A 131 -7.57 -12.04 -12.23
C LEU A 131 -9.03 -12.25 -11.77
N CYS A 132 -9.75 -11.17 -11.41
CA CYS A 132 -11.17 -11.23 -11.04
C CYS A 132 -12.11 -11.45 -12.24
N ASN A 133 -11.67 -11.25 -13.48
CA ASN A 133 -12.50 -11.48 -14.68
C ASN A 133 -12.61 -12.95 -15.06
N ASN A 134 -11.79 -13.83 -14.49
CA ASN A 134 -11.92 -15.27 -14.69
C ASN A 134 -13.05 -15.80 -13.79
N THR A 135 -14.23 -15.90 -14.39
CA THR A 135 -15.51 -16.21 -13.75
C THR A 135 -15.45 -17.53 -12.96
N GLY A 136 -15.65 -17.43 -11.65
CA GLY A 136 -16.37 -18.48 -10.91
C GLY A 136 -15.59 -19.65 -10.33
N ASN A 137 -14.31 -19.49 -9.98
CA ASN A 137 -13.71 -20.44 -9.05
C ASN A 137 -13.99 -19.98 -7.60
N PRO A 138 -14.76 -20.73 -6.78
CA PRO A 138 -15.01 -20.41 -5.36
C PRO A 138 -13.72 -20.26 -4.53
N GLU A 139 -12.55 -20.60 -5.07
CA GLU A 139 -11.26 -20.35 -4.45
C GLU A 139 -10.81 -18.87 -4.46
N MET A 140 -11.42 -17.96 -5.25
CA MET A 140 -10.95 -16.56 -5.32
C MET A 140 -11.38 -15.73 -4.10
N CYS A 141 -12.69 -15.46 -3.96
CA CYS A 141 -13.29 -14.82 -2.79
C CYS A 141 -14.63 -15.51 -2.47
N PRO A 142 -14.99 -15.69 -1.20
CA PRO A 142 -16.31 -16.21 -0.82
C PRO A 142 -17.40 -15.17 -1.08
N GLU A 143 -18.67 -15.56 -0.96
CA GLU A 143 -19.83 -14.68 -1.17
C GLU A 143 -19.81 -13.42 -0.30
N ASN A 144 -19.14 -13.47 0.86
CA ASN A 144 -18.98 -12.35 1.78
C ASN A 144 -17.88 -11.35 1.39
N GLY A 145 -17.26 -11.52 0.21
CA GLY A 145 -16.20 -10.65 -0.26
C GLY A 145 -16.25 -10.42 -1.78
N SER A 146 -15.99 -9.18 -2.19
CA SER A 146 -15.85 -8.82 -3.61
C SER A 146 -14.39 -8.86 -4.03
N CYS A 147 -14.10 -9.47 -5.20
CA CYS A 147 -12.77 -9.51 -5.78
C CYS A 147 -12.36 -8.16 -6.37
N VAL A 148 -11.16 -7.70 -6.05
CA VAL A 148 -10.53 -6.49 -6.60
C VAL A 148 -9.10 -6.85 -7.04
N PRO A 149 -8.61 -6.35 -8.20
CA PRO A 149 -7.22 -6.57 -8.63
C PRO A 149 -6.23 -5.86 -7.71
N ASP A 150 -5.12 -6.51 -7.35
CA ASP A 150 -4.11 -6.01 -6.39
C ASP A 150 -2.67 -6.16 -6.90
N GLY A 151 -2.48 -5.98 -8.20
CA GLY A 151 -1.18 -6.14 -8.85
C GLY A 151 -1.15 -7.21 -9.93
N PRO A 152 -0.01 -7.30 -10.64
CA PRO A 152 0.21 -8.33 -11.63
C PRO A 152 0.25 -9.72 -10.97
N GLY A 153 -0.77 -10.54 -11.25
CA GLY A 153 -0.91 -11.90 -10.69
C GLY A 153 -1.49 -11.96 -9.28
N PHE A 154 -1.92 -10.84 -8.71
CA PHE A 154 -2.49 -10.76 -7.37
C PHE A 154 -3.95 -10.26 -7.39
N LEU A 155 -4.72 -10.70 -6.40
CA LEU A 155 -6.07 -10.24 -6.13
C LEU A 155 -6.22 -9.98 -4.63
N GLN A 156 -7.12 -9.07 -4.29
CA GLN A 156 -7.53 -8.78 -2.92
C GLN A 156 -9.05 -8.94 -2.79
N CYS A 157 -9.50 -9.55 -1.70
CA CYS A 157 -10.93 -9.62 -1.37
C CYS A 157 -11.28 -8.45 -0.46
N VAL A 158 -12.20 -7.58 -0.91
CA VAL A 158 -12.81 -6.55 -0.08
C VAL A 158 -14.00 -7.17 0.64
N CYS A 159 -13.98 -7.16 1.97
CA CYS A 159 -14.97 -7.86 2.79
C CYS A 159 -16.23 -7.05 3.01
N ALA A 160 -17.36 -7.75 3.05
CA ALA A 160 -18.63 -7.21 3.52
C ALA A 160 -18.56 -6.89 5.02
N ASP A 161 -19.49 -6.04 5.48
CA ASP A 161 -19.53 -5.59 6.87
C ASP A 161 -19.57 -6.75 7.87
N GLY A 162 -18.71 -6.68 8.88
CA GLY A 162 -18.58 -7.72 9.91
C GLY A 162 -17.74 -8.92 9.51
N PHE A 163 -17.23 -8.99 8.27
CA PHE A 163 -16.27 -9.98 7.82
C PHE A 163 -14.86 -9.40 7.71
N HIS A 164 -13.86 -10.19 8.07
CA HIS A 164 -12.46 -9.78 8.02
C HIS A 164 -11.53 -10.99 7.88
N GLY A 165 -10.22 -10.68 7.82
CA GLY A 165 -9.17 -11.68 7.66
C GLY A 165 -8.98 -12.12 6.21
N TYR A 166 -8.10 -13.10 6.01
CA TYR A 166 -7.79 -13.61 4.68
C TYR A 166 -9.05 -14.15 3.99
N LYS A 167 -9.32 -13.65 2.78
CA LYS A 167 -10.51 -13.96 1.98
C LYS A 167 -11.84 -13.81 2.74
N CYS A 168 -11.94 -12.89 3.71
CA CYS A 168 -13.20 -12.60 4.40
C CYS A 168 -13.86 -13.80 5.11
N MET A 169 -13.04 -14.76 5.55
CA MET A 169 -13.52 -16.01 6.14
C MET A 169 -13.87 -15.89 7.63
N ARG A 170 -13.49 -14.80 8.31
CA ARG A 170 -13.78 -14.60 9.74
C ARG A 170 -14.93 -13.63 9.88
N GLN A 171 -15.88 -13.96 10.75
CA GLN A 171 -17.03 -13.13 11.08
C GLN A 171 -16.90 -12.58 12.50
N GLY A 172 -17.35 -11.34 12.71
CA GLY A 172 -17.34 -10.65 13.99
C GLY A 172 -16.10 -9.80 14.20
N SER A 173 -15.91 -9.32 15.43
CA SER A 173 -14.77 -8.48 15.83
C SER A 173 -13.98 -9.18 16.93
N PHE A 174 -12.66 -9.16 16.85
CA PHE A 174 -11.82 -9.63 17.95
C PHE A 174 -11.99 -8.70 19.17
N SER A 175 -12.60 -9.22 20.25
CA SER A 175 -12.86 -8.42 21.46
C SER A 175 -11.56 -8.19 22.25
N LEU A 176 -10.90 -7.06 21.98
CA LEU A 176 -9.68 -6.65 22.67
C LEU A 176 -9.87 -6.59 24.20
N LEU A 177 -11.05 -6.21 24.67
CA LEU A 177 -11.37 -6.15 26.10
C LEU A 177 -11.30 -7.53 26.77
N MET A 178 -11.82 -8.58 26.12
CA MET A 178 -11.72 -9.94 26.65
C MET A 178 -10.27 -10.43 26.66
N PHE A 179 -9.54 -10.19 25.57
CA PHE A 179 -8.14 -10.61 25.46
C PHE A 179 -7.24 -9.94 26.50
N PHE A 180 -7.27 -8.61 26.57
CA PHE A 180 -6.49 -7.87 27.57
C PHE A 180 -6.99 -8.11 29.00
N GLY A 181 -8.29 -8.34 29.20
CA GLY A 181 -8.85 -8.72 30.49
C GLY A 181 -8.25 -10.03 31.01
N ILE A 182 -8.20 -11.07 30.18
CA ILE A 182 -7.61 -12.37 30.55
C ILE A 182 -6.11 -12.25 30.79
N LEU A 183 -5.37 -11.59 29.88
CA LEU A 183 -3.93 -11.38 30.02
C LEU A 183 -3.57 -10.56 31.27
N GLY A 184 -4.31 -9.48 31.52
CA GLY A 184 -4.12 -8.64 32.69
C GLY A 184 -4.41 -9.39 33.99
N SER A 185 -5.53 -10.13 34.05
CA SER A 185 -5.93 -10.89 35.23
C SER A 185 -4.94 -12.01 35.58
N THR A 186 -4.51 -12.78 34.57
CA THR A 186 -3.54 -13.87 34.77
C THR A 186 -2.19 -13.33 35.23
N THR A 187 -1.73 -12.22 34.64
CA THR A 187 -0.49 -11.55 35.02
C THR A 187 -0.56 -11.04 36.46
N LEU A 188 -1.63 -10.33 36.83
CA LEU A 188 -1.82 -9.81 38.19
C LEU A 188 -1.88 -10.95 39.22
N SER A 189 -2.56 -12.04 38.89
CA SER A 189 -2.64 -13.24 39.74
C SER A 189 -1.25 -13.86 39.95
N ILE A 190 -0.46 -14.03 38.89
CA ILE A 190 0.90 -14.55 38.96
C ILE A 190 1.80 -13.59 39.78
N SER A 191 1.71 -12.28 39.55
CA SER A 191 2.47 -11.29 40.32
C SER A 191 2.16 -11.36 41.82
N ILE A 192 0.88 -11.50 42.20
CA ILE A 192 0.48 -11.64 43.61
C ILE A 192 1.01 -12.95 44.20
N LEU A 193 0.95 -14.05 43.47
CA LEU A 193 1.47 -15.34 43.93
C LEU A 193 2.99 -15.30 44.12
N LEU A 194 3.71 -14.74 43.15
CA LEU A 194 5.17 -14.54 43.25
C LEU A 194 5.51 -13.61 44.40
N TRP A 195 4.81 -12.50 44.56
CA TRP A 195 4.99 -11.58 45.69
C TRP A 195 4.74 -12.28 47.04
N GLY A 196 3.67 -13.04 47.15
CA GLY A 196 3.31 -13.77 48.37
C GLY A 196 4.34 -14.84 48.75
N THR A 197 4.81 -15.61 47.77
CA THR A 197 5.81 -16.67 47.99
C THR A 197 7.20 -16.08 48.29
N GLN A 198 7.64 -15.07 47.54
CA GLN A 198 8.93 -14.41 47.78
C GLN A 198 8.97 -13.62 49.10
N ARG A 199 7.90 -12.90 49.44
CA ARG A 199 7.82 -12.16 50.71
C ARG A 199 7.74 -13.08 51.93
N ARG A 200 7.13 -14.27 51.79
CA ARG A 200 7.17 -15.30 52.86
C ARG A 200 8.57 -15.84 53.06
N LYS A 201 9.34 -16.08 51.99
CA LYS A 201 10.75 -16.50 52.08
C LYS A 201 11.65 -15.47 52.75
N ALA A 202 11.39 -14.17 52.57
CA ALA A 202 12.15 -13.10 53.24
C ALA A 202 11.85 -12.94 54.75
N LYS A 203 10.80 -13.57 55.28
CA LYS A 203 10.43 -13.49 56.71
C LYS A 203 10.87 -14.72 57.52
N THR A 204 11.45 -15.74 56.89
CA THR A 204 11.88 -16.99 57.53
C THR A 204 13.41 -17.14 57.55
N SER A 205 14.15 -16.05 57.31
CA SER A 205 15.62 -15.94 57.47
C SER A 205 15.93 -14.78 58.40
#